data_AF-A0A3R9KSG1-F1
#
_entry.id   AF-A0A3R9KSG1-F1
#
_cell.length_a   1.000
_cell.length_b   1.000
_cell.length_c   1.000
_cell.angle_alpha   90.00
_cell.angle_beta   90.00
_cell.angle_gamma   90.00
#
_symmetry.space_group_name_H-M   'P 1'
#
loop_
_entity.id
_entity.type
_entity.pdbx_description
1 polymer ?
#
loop_
_entity_poly.entity_id
_entity_poly.type
_entity_poly.pdbx_seq_one_letter_code
_entity_poly.pdbx_strand_id
1 'polypeptide(L)'
;MAQIFFTDDVLEEEVRGKIVGFTFDEQRKAKFGIKLTKDVEYSVIGYDYSANKAPIYLGLVVESDEKTGSVRVSNIENRVSKLLKSLSNEKNKLLDEIEELKTEIDKKEKEFERSNNQLFDVQDAVIEFERAYDELQRESEKTLEQFEHTKNQIEKFEQWLNKNWFVSKLYHFYKKYNQI
;
A
#
# COMPACT_ATOMS: atom_id res chain seq x y z
N MET A 1 1.90 21.71 32.90
CA MET A 1 1.86 23.12 33.38
C MET A 1 3.22 23.74 33.09
N ALA A 2 3.29 24.83 32.33
CA ALA A 2 4.56 25.54 32.12
C ALA A 2 4.81 26.45 33.34
N GLN A 3 5.88 26.19 34.10
CA GLN A 3 6.33 27.07 35.18
C GLN A 3 7.24 28.15 34.58
N ILE A 4 6.89 29.41 34.81
CA ILE A 4 7.72 30.57 34.47
C ILE A 4 8.57 30.87 35.72
N PHE A 5 9.88 30.75 35.58
CA PHE A 5 10.83 31.05 36.66
C PHE A 5 11.28 32.51 36.52
N PHE A 6 11.16 33.28 37.61
CA PHE A 6 11.69 34.64 37.74
C PHE A 6 13.06 34.54 38.42
N THR A 7 14.09 35.15 37.83
CA THR A 7 15.50 34.80 38.10
C THR A 7 16.13 35.49 39.30
N ASP A 8 15.47 35.44 40.46
CA ASP A 8 16.12 35.85 41.71
C ASP A 8 16.85 34.71 42.44
N ASP A 9 16.55 33.41 42.19
CA ASP A 9 17.13 32.34 43.02
C ASP A 9 17.67 31.07 42.33
N VAL A 10 17.52 30.81 41.03
CA VAL A 10 18.00 29.53 40.47
C VAL A 10 18.48 29.64 39.02
N LEU A 11 19.79 29.72 38.80
CA LEU A 11 20.43 29.53 37.50
C LEU A 11 21.53 28.46 37.61
N GLU A 12 21.12 27.23 37.94
CA GLU A 12 21.93 26.01 37.80
C GLU A 12 21.40 25.14 36.63
N GLU A 13 22.10 24.07 36.25
CA GLU A 13 21.88 23.19 35.07
C GLU A 13 20.42 22.76 34.79
N GLU A 14 19.52 22.87 35.76
CA GLU A 14 18.09 22.56 35.67
C GLU A 14 17.25 23.46 34.75
N VAL A 15 17.78 24.56 34.20
CA VAL A 15 16.98 25.52 33.40
C VAL A 15 17.02 25.27 31.89
N ARG A 16 17.83 24.31 31.40
CA ARG A 16 17.94 24.02 29.97
C ARG A 16 16.62 23.52 29.39
N GLY A 17 16.12 24.18 28.35
CA GLY A 17 14.83 23.85 27.73
C GLY A 17 13.59 24.39 28.47
N LYS A 18 13.77 25.13 29.57
CA LYS A 18 12.67 25.84 30.24
C LYS A 18 12.43 27.20 29.61
N ILE A 19 11.20 27.69 29.76
CA ILE A 19 10.78 29.03 29.35
C ILE A 19 11.02 29.97 30.52
N VAL A 20 11.74 31.06 30.27
CA VAL A 20 12.10 32.06 31.27
C VAL A 20 11.52 33.42 30.89
N GLY A 21 10.95 34.10 31.87
CA GLY A 21 10.56 35.51 31.78
C GLY A 21 11.71 36.36 32.29
N PHE A 22 12.11 37.41 31.57
CA PHE A 22 13.24 38.23 31.98
C PHE A 22 13.10 39.71 31.65
N THR A 23 13.76 40.56 32.42
CA THR A 23 13.78 42.02 32.27
C THR A 23 15.08 42.53 31.67
N PHE A 24 15.14 43.82 31.31
CA PHE A 24 16.34 44.45 30.77
C PHE A 24 17.50 44.53 31.78
N ASP A 25 17.21 44.54 33.08
CA ASP A 25 18.23 44.57 34.13
C ASP A 25 18.97 43.23 34.25
N GLU A 26 18.26 42.12 34.04
CA GLU A 26 18.84 40.77 34.01
C GLU A 26 19.70 40.54 32.75
N GLN A 27 19.49 41.30 31.68
CA GLN A 27 20.37 41.29 30.50
C GLN A 27 21.74 41.94 30.76
N ARG A 28 21.81 42.90 31.69
CA ARG A 28 23.03 43.67 31.99
C ARG A 28 23.94 43.01 33.02
N LYS A 29 23.49 41.95 33.70
CA LYS A 29 24.28 41.26 34.73
C LYS A 29 25.43 40.45 34.08
N ALA A 30 26.67 40.75 34.47
CA ALA A 30 27.87 40.05 33.98
C ALA A 30 28.02 38.62 34.53
N LYS A 31 27.37 38.32 35.66
CA LYS A 31 27.24 36.99 36.28
C LYS A 31 25.76 36.70 36.50
N PHE A 32 25.31 35.46 36.26
CA PHE A 32 23.90 35.06 36.38
C PHE A 32 22.92 35.88 35.52
N GLY A 33 23.39 36.47 34.41
CA GLY A 33 22.58 37.27 33.48
C GLY A 33 22.08 36.49 32.27
N ILE A 34 21.18 37.12 31.50
CA ILE A 34 20.62 36.54 30.28
C ILE A 34 21.30 37.11 29.04
N LYS A 35 21.95 36.24 28.27
CA LYS A 35 22.56 36.56 26.98
C LYS A 35 21.52 36.40 25.87
N LEU A 36 21.14 37.51 25.25
CA LEU A 36 20.25 37.48 24.09
C LEU A 36 20.97 36.92 22.87
N THR A 37 20.22 36.23 22.04
CA THR A 37 20.67 35.86 20.70
C THR A 37 20.60 37.12 19.83
N LYS A 38 21.73 37.46 19.18
CA LYS A 38 21.79 38.61 18.27
C LYS A 38 20.76 38.46 17.14
N ASP A 39 20.18 39.59 16.73
CA ASP A 39 19.20 39.68 15.64
C ASP A 39 17.86 38.95 15.88
N VAL A 40 17.49 38.77 17.15
CA VAL A 40 16.22 38.16 17.55
C VAL A 40 15.39 39.19 18.31
N GLU A 41 14.18 39.46 17.82
CA GLU A 41 13.16 40.19 18.57
C GLU A 41 12.52 39.27 19.60
N TYR A 42 12.30 39.77 20.82
CA TYR A 42 11.66 39.04 21.91
C TYR A 42 10.34 39.71 22.24
N SER A 43 9.27 38.91 22.35
CA SER A 43 7.93 39.41 22.64
C SER A 43 7.82 39.86 24.10
N VAL A 44 7.24 41.04 24.30
CA VAL A 44 6.90 41.57 25.63
C VAL A 44 5.62 40.90 26.10
N ILE A 45 5.70 40.15 27.19
CA ILE A 45 4.56 39.40 27.76
C ILE A 45 3.87 40.15 28.92
N GLY A 46 4.46 41.25 29.37
CA GLY A 46 3.92 42.07 30.46
C GLY A 46 4.90 43.14 30.88
N TYR A 47 4.55 43.85 31.94
CA TYR A 47 5.41 44.87 32.56
C TYR A 47 5.51 44.59 34.04
N ASP A 48 6.72 44.71 34.59
CA ASP A 48 6.94 44.62 36.02
C ASP A 48 6.51 45.93 36.69
N TYR A 49 5.42 45.86 37.46
CA TYR A 49 4.87 47.01 38.18
C TYR A 49 5.67 47.39 39.43
N SER A 50 6.57 46.53 39.90
CA SER A 50 7.44 46.80 41.05
C SER A 50 8.74 47.52 40.63
N ALA A 51 9.26 47.21 39.44
CA ALA A 51 10.49 47.78 38.88
C ALA A 51 10.20 48.77 37.74
N ASN A 52 9.59 49.91 38.07
CA ASN A 52 9.46 51.06 37.16
C ASN A 52 8.77 50.78 35.80
N LYS A 53 7.84 49.81 35.74
CA LYS A 53 7.16 49.37 34.50
C LYS A 53 8.12 48.87 33.42
N ALA A 54 9.20 48.17 33.81
CA ALA A 54 10.09 47.54 32.85
C ALA A 54 9.38 46.42 32.07
N PRO A 55 9.58 46.31 30.74
CA PRO A 55 9.01 45.23 29.95
C PRO A 55 9.61 43.87 30.35
N ILE A 56 8.75 42.87 30.50
CA ILE A 56 9.12 41.46 30.73
C ILE A 56 9.07 40.75 29.38
N TYR A 57 10.19 40.15 29.00
CA TYR A 57 10.36 39.39 27.79
C TYR A 57 10.27 37.89 28.06
N LEU A 58 9.83 37.11 27.07
CA LEU A 58 9.79 35.66 27.16
C LEU A 58 10.82 35.03 26.23
N GLY A 59 11.50 33.99 26.70
CA GLY A 59 12.27 33.16 25.79
C GLY A 59 12.62 31.78 26.35
N LEU A 60 13.14 30.94 25.46
CA LEU A 60 13.53 29.57 25.76
C LEU A 60 15.04 29.48 25.99
N VAL A 61 15.44 28.88 27.10
CA VAL A 61 16.85 28.62 27.41
C VAL A 61 17.43 27.58 26.46
N VAL A 62 18.48 27.95 25.72
CA VAL A 62 19.15 27.09 24.73
C VAL A 62 20.50 26.58 25.24
N GLU A 63 21.26 27.44 25.92
CA GLU A 63 22.60 27.16 26.41
C GLU A 63 22.77 27.79 27.81
N SER A 64 23.51 27.12 28.69
CA SER A 64 23.93 27.64 29.99
C SER A 64 25.46 27.71 30.02
N ASP A 65 25.99 28.83 30.47
CA ASP A 65 27.43 29.03 30.67
C ASP A 65 27.77 28.74 32.14
N GLU A 66 28.26 27.54 32.40
CA GLU A 66 28.60 27.05 33.75
C GLU A 66 29.64 27.93 34.45
N LYS A 67 30.49 28.65 33.71
CA LYS A 67 31.56 29.47 34.29
C LYS A 67 31.06 30.81 34.84
N THR A 68 29.99 31.35 34.27
CA THR A 68 29.43 32.66 34.65
C THR A 68 28.02 32.56 35.21
N GLY A 69 27.42 31.37 35.22
CA GLY A 69 26.01 31.13 35.57
C GLY A 69 25.03 31.80 34.60
N SER A 70 25.50 32.30 33.45
CA SER A 70 24.68 33.06 32.51
C SER A 70 23.97 32.15 31.53
N VAL A 71 22.76 32.52 31.12
CA VAL A 71 21.94 31.68 30.26
C VAL A 71 21.65 32.37 28.93
N ARG A 72 21.77 31.62 27.81
CA ARG A 72 21.42 32.09 26.48
C ARG A 72 20.00 31.70 26.12
N VAL A 73 19.24 32.67 25.65
CA VAL A 73 17.80 32.53 25.42
C VAL A 73 17.47 32.76 23.94
N SER A 74 16.50 32.03 23.39
CA SER A 74 15.97 32.18 22.03
C SER A 74 14.47 32.53 22.03
N ASN A 75 13.98 33.16 20.95
CA ASN A 75 12.54 33.44 20.79
C ASN A 75 11.76 32.15 20.50
N ILE A 76 10.69 31.94 21.27
CA ILE A 76 9.79 30.80 21.19
C ILE A 76 8.92 30.84 19.92
N GLU A 77 8.41 32.01 19.53
CA GLU A 77 7.49 32.17 18.40
C GLU A 77 8.12 31.71 17.09
N ASN A 78 9.37 32.07 16.85
CA ASN A 78 10.12 31.66 15.65
C ASN A 78 10.38 30.15 15.58
N ARG A 79 10.48 29.47 16.73
CA ARG A 79 10.68 28.02 16.77
C ARG A 79 9.37 27.27 16.55
N VAL A 80 8.29 27.75 17.18
CA VAL A 80 6.94 27.20 17.01
C VAL A 80 6.46 27.39 15.57
N SER A 81 6.67 28.56 14.97
CA SER A 81 6.26 28.83 13.57
C SER A 81 7.00 27.95 12.57
N LYS A 82 8.31 27.73 12.75
CA LYS A 82 9.10 26.80 11.92
C LYS A 82 8.60 25.36 12.03
N LEU A 83 8.32 24.89 13.24
CA LEU A 83 7.79 23.55 13.48
C LEU A 83 6.39 23.39 12.85
N LEU A 84 5.49 24.35 13.08
CA LEU A 84 4.14 24.35 12.51
C LEU A 84 4.16 24.36 10.99
N LYS A 85 5.06 25.14 10.37
CA LYS A 85 5.21 25.18 8.92
C LYS A 85 5.69 23.83 8.37
N SER A 86 6.67 23.20 9.02
CA SER A 86 7.15 21.87 8.64
C SER A 86 6.03 20.83 8.73
N LEU A 87 5.32 20.79 9.86
CA LEU A 87 4.18 19.90 10.08
C LEU A 87 3.05 20.12 9.06
N SER A 88 2.75 21.38 8.74
CA SER A 88 1.74 21.71 7.74
C SER A 88 2.14 21.24 6.34
N ASN A 89 3.41 21.39 5.97
CA ASN A 89 3.90 20.91 4.67
C ASN A 89 3.86 19.38 4.58
N GLU A 90 4.28 18.69 5.64
CA GLU A 90 4.24 17.24 5.71
C GLU A 90 2.81 16.70 5.66
N LYS A 91 1.88 17.35 6.40
CA LYS A 91 0.45 17.03 6.32
C LYS A 91 -0.09 17.15 4.89
N ASN A 92 0.23 18.24 4.19
CA ASN A 92 -0.26 18.42 2.82
C ASN A 92 0.31 17.37 1.88
N LYS A 93 1.60 17.04 2.00
CA LYS A 93 2.22 15.98 1.21
C LYS A 93 1.56 14.62 1.45
N LEU A 94 1.27 14.28 2.71
CA LEU A 94 0.57 13.04 3.04
C LEU A 94 -0.87 13.02 2.51
N LEU A 95 -1.56 14.17 2.46
CA LEU A 95 -2.88 14.27 1.84
C LEU A 95 -2.82 13.99 0.34
N ASP A 96 -1.84 14.55 -0.35
CA ASP A 96 -1.62 14.31 -1.78
C ASP A 96 -1.31 12.81 -2.03
N GLU A 97 -0.42 12.21 -1.24
CA GLU A 97 -0.09 10.77 -1.33
C GLU A 97 -1.33 9.88 -1.05
N ILE A 98 -2.20 10.26 -0.10
CA ILE A 98 -3.46 9.54 0.16
C ILE A 98 -4.42 9.64 -1.04
N GLU A 99 -4.49 10.80 -1.69
CA GLU A 99 -5.33 11.00 -2.87
C GLU A 99 -4.83 10.17 -4.05
N GLU A 100 -3.52 10.17 -4.30
CA GLU A 100 -2.89 9.32 -5.32
C GLU A 100 -3.19 7.83 -5.07
N LEU A 101 -2.99 7.35 -3.83
CA LEU A 101 -3.27 5.96 -3.46
C LEU A 101 -4.75 5.59 -3.64
N LYS A 102 -5.68 6.49 -3.32
CA LYS A 102 -7.11 6.26 -3.60
C LYS A 102 -7.37 6.05 -5.08
N THR A 103 -6.79 6.89 -5.94
CA THR A 103 -6.98 6.72 -7.39
C THR A 103 -6.36 5.43 -7.93
N GLU A 104 -5.25 4.96 -7.33
CA GLU A 104 -4.64 3.70 -7.70
C GLU A 104 -5.49 2.49 -7.27
N ILE A 105 -6.06 2.53 -6.07
CA ILE A 105 -7.01 1.52 -5.59
C ILE A 105 -8.23 1.43 -6.51
N ASP A 106 -8.85 2.55 -6.87
CA ASP A 106 -10.01 2.58 -7.77
C ASP A 106 -9.68 1.97 -9.15
N LYS A 107 -8.47 2.19 -9.66
CA LYS A 107 -8.01 1.58 -10.92
C LYS A 107 -7.83 0.07 -10.75
N LYS A 108 -7.20 -0.37 -9.66
CA LYS A 108 -6.98 -1.79 -9.37
C LYS A 108 -8.28 -2.55 -9.16
N GLU A 109 -9.27 -1.95 -8.51
CA GLU A 109 -10.59 -2.54 -8.33
C GLU A 109 -11.29 -2.75 -9.68
N LYS A 110 -11.28 -1.75 -10.57
CA LYS A 110 -11.82 -1.90 -11.94
C LYS A 110 -11.07 -2.94 -12.77
N GLU A 111 -9.75 -3.04 -12.64
CA GLU A 111 -8.95 -4.10 -13.27
C GLU A 111 -9.36 -5.49 -12.75
N PHE A 112 -9.55 -5.60 -11.43
CA PHE A 112 -9.98 -6.83 -10.79
C PHE A 112 -11.37 -7.27 -11.25
N GLU A 113 -12.35 -6.36 -11.28
CA GLU A 113 -13.70 -6.64 -11.81
C GLU A 113 -13.67 -7.14 -13.25
N ARG A 114 -12.86 -6.50 -14.11
CA ARG A 114 -12.68 -6.94 -15.52
C ARG A 114 -12.07 -8.33 -15.60
N SER A 115 -11.02 -8.59 -14.83
CA SER A 115 -10.37 -9.91 -14.80
C SER A 115 -11.33 -10.99 -14.26
N ASN A 116 -12.18 -10.65 -13.30
CA ASN A 116 -13.15 -11.58 -12.74
C ASN A 116 -14.26 -11.91 -13.74
N ASN A 117 -14.71 -10.92 -14.52
CA ASN A 117 -15.65 -11.17 -15.62
C ASN A 117 -15.06 -12.09 -16.69
N GLN A 118 -13.79 -11.91 -17.05
CA GLN A 118 -13.10 -12.81 -17.98
C GLN A 118 -12.98 -14.24 -17.44
N LEU A 119 -12.86 -14.42 -16.12
CA LEU A 119 -12.87 -15.76 -15.52
C LEU A 119 -14.21 -16.47 -15.69
N PHE A 120 -15.34 -15.73 -15.61
CA PHE A 120 -16.65 -16.31 -15.90
C PHE A 120 -16.76 -16.76 -17.36
N ASP A 121 -16.31 -15.93 -18.32
CA ASP A 121 -16.29 -16.31 -19.74
C ASP A 121 -15.46 -17.58 -19.99
N VAL A 122 -14.31 -17.70 -19.32
CA VAL A 122 -13.46 -18.90 -19.41
C VAL A 122 -14.14 -20.12 -18.78
N GLN A 123 -14.83 -19.96 -17.65
CA GLN A 123 -15.58 -21.05 -17.02
C GLN A 123 -16.70 -21.56 -17.93
N ASP A 124 -17.45 -20.65 -18.55
CA ASP A 124 -18.50 -21.02 -19.51
C ASP A 124 -17.91 -21.79 -20.70
N ALA A 125 -16.79 -21.32 -21.25
CA ALA A 125 -16.09 -22.01 -22.32
C ALA A 125 -15.62 -23.42 -21.91
N VAL A 126 -15.11 -23.59 -20.68
CA VAL A 126 -14.72 -24.91 -20.14
C VAL A 126 -15.92 -25.84 -20.05
N ILE A 127 -17.07 -25.36 -19.57
CA ILE A 127 -18.31 -26.16 -19.49
C ILE A 127 -18.75 -26.59 -20.90
N GLU A 128 -18.67 -25.71 -21.89
CA GLU A 128 -18.98 -26.07 -23.28
C GLU A 128 -18.01 -27.12 -23.84
N PHE A 129 -16.72 -26.98 -23.56
CA PHE A 129 -15.71 -27.96 -23.95
C PHE A 129 -15.95 -29.33 -23.32
N GLU A 130 -16.30 -29.39 -22.03
CA GLU A 130 -16.63 -30.65 -21.34
C GLU A 130 -17.84 -31.33 -21.98
N ARG A 131 -18.89 -30.57 -22.31
CA ARG A 131 -20.08 -31.11 -23.00
C ARG A 131 -19.74 -31.67 -24.38
N ALA A 132 -18.94 -30.93 -25.16
CA ALA A 132 -18.51 -31.37 -26.48
C ALA A 132 -17.63 -32.63 -26.40
N TYR A 133 -16.77 -32.72 -25.40
CA TYR A 133 -15.94 -33.89 -25.14
C TYR A 133 -16.80 -35.11 -24.79
N ASP A 134 -17.77 -34.97 -23.89
CA ASP A 134 -18.69 -36.05 -23.51
C ASP A 134 -19.51 -36.57 -24.69
N GLU A 135 -19.97 -35.66 -25.56
CA GLU A 135 -20.71 -36.01 -26.77
C GLU A 135 -19.84 -36.79 -27.75
N LEU A 136 -18.62 -36.31 -28.01
CA LEU A 136 -17.65 -36.96 -28.88
C LEU A 136 -17.25 -38.35 -28.35
N GLN A 137 -17.09 -38.48 -27.03
CA GLN A 137 -16.80 -39.77 -26.42
C GLN A 137 -17.92 -40.78 -26.69
N ARG A 138 -19.18 -40.40 -26.46
CA ARG A 138 -20.35 -41.26 -26.73
C ARG A 138 -20.49 -41.63 -28.20
N GLU A 139 -20.22 -40.71 -29.12
CA GLU A 139 -20.22 -41.01 -30.55
C GLU A 139 -19.12 -42.01 -30.93
N SER A 140 -17.94 -41.88 -30.32
CA SER A 140 -16.85 -42.83 -30.53
C SER A 140 -17.21 -44.23 -30.04
N GLU A 141 -17.84 -44.34 -28.86
CA GLU A 141 -18.29 -45.61 -28.28
C GLU A 141 -19.33 -46.29 -29.17
N LYS A 142 -20.34 -45.53 -29.64
CA LYS A 142 -21.33 -46.06 -30.59
C LYS A 142 -20.69 -46.54 -31.89
N THR A 143 -19.72 -45.78 -32.41
CA THR A 143 -19.02 -46.15 -33.65
C THR A 143 -18.21 -47.43 -33.46
N LEU A 144 -17.56 -47.58 -32.31
CA LEU A 144 -16.82 -48.79 -31.95
C LEU A 144 -17.75 -50.00 -31.85
N GLU A 145 -18.89 -49.88 -31.16
CA GLU A 145 -19.89 -50.94 -31.06
C GLU A 145 -20.41 -51.38 -32.43
N GLN A 146 -20.73 -50.41 -33.31
CA GLN A 146 -21.16 -50.70 -34.68
C GLN A 146 -20.08 -51.40 -35.49
N PHE A 147 -18.82 -50.99 -35.33
CA PHE A 147 -17.68 -51.62 -35.97
C PHE A 147 -17.50 -53.07 -35.49
N GLU A 148 -17.54 -53.32 -34.19
CA GLU A 148 -17.43 -54.66 -33.60
C GLU A 148 -18.57 -55.58 -34.05
N HIS A 149 -19.81 -55.07 -34.05
CA HIS A 149 -20.96 -55.81 -34.55
C HIS A 149 -20.77 -56.18 -36.03
N THR A 150 -20.36 -55.22 -36.86
CA THR A 150 -20.14 -55.43 -38.30
C THR A 150 -19.02 -56.45 -38.55
N LYS A 151 -17.90 -56.35 -37.82
CA LYS A 151 -16.80 -57.31 -37.90
C LYS A 151 -17.27 -58.73 -37.56
N ASN A 152 -18.04 -58.89 -36.49
CA ASN A 152 -18.56 -60.20 -36.09
C ASN A 152 -19.53 -60.80 -37.14
N GLN A 153 -20.36 -59.96 -37.76
CA GLN A 153 -21.22 -60.41 -38.88
C GLN A 153 -20.40 -60.87 -40.08
N ILE A 154 -19.32 -60.14 -40.43
CA ILE A 154 -18.39 -60.53 -41.50
C ILE A 154 -17.73 -61.87 -41.15
N GLU A 155 -17.20 -62.04 -39.95
CA GLU A 155 -16.56 -63.29 -39.52
C GLU A 155 -17.53 -64.48 -39.58
N LYS A 156 -18.80 -64.30 -39.14
CA LYS A 156 -19.84 -65.33 -39.26
C LYS A 156 -20.15 -65.65 -40.72
N PHE A 157 -20.25 -64.63 -41.58
CA PHE A 157 -20.49 -64.81 -43.00
C PHE A 157 -19.33 -65.56 -43.67
N GLU A 158 -18.09 -65.23 -43.36
CA GLU A 158 -16.89 -65.94 -43.86
C GLU A 158 -16.85 -67.39 -43.39
N GLN A 159 -17.16 -67.65 -42.12
CA GLN A 159 -17.26 -69.02 -41.59
C GLN A 159 -18.36 -69.81 -42.29
N TRP A 160 -19.53 -69.20 -42.53
CA TRP A 160 -20.62 -69.83 -43.25
C TRP A 160 -20.26 -70.09 -44.72
N LEU A 161 -19.63 -69.15 -45.40
CA LEU A 161 -19.11 -69.32 -46.77
C LEU A 161 -18.15 -70.51 -46.83
N ASN A 162 -17.20 -70.60 -45.90
CA ASN A 162 -16.21 -71.67 -45.87
C ASN A 162 -16.83 -73.06 -45.62
N LYS A 163 -17.93 -73.14 -44.87
CA LYS A 163 -18.67 -74.40 -44.66
C LYS A 163 -19.47 -74.83 -45.91
N ASN A 164 -19.82 -73.91 -46.79
CA ASN A 164 -20.65 -74.17 -47.96
C ASN A 164 -19.83 -74.10 -49.26
N TRP A 165 -19.19 -75.21 -49.61
CA TRP A 165 -18.22 -75.28 -50.73
C TRP A 165 -18.75 -74.76 -52.07
N PHE A 166 -20.02 -75.01 -52.41
CA PHE A 166 -20.64 -74.54 -53.65
C PHE A 166 -20.84 -73.02 -53.66
N VAL A 167 -21.33 -72.47 -52.56
CA VAL A 167 -21.55 -71.02 -52.41
C VAL A 167 -20.22 -70.27 -52.35
N SER A 168 -19.20 -70.83 -51.70
CA SER A 168 -17.83 -70.29 -51.68
C SER A 168 -17.23 -70.17 -53.09
N LYS A 169 -17.42 -71.19 -53.95
CA LYS A 169 -17.01 -71.12 -55.36
C LYS A 169 -17.75 -70.02 -56.12
N LEU A 170 -19.07 -69.92 -55.98
CA LEU A 170 -19.87 -68.87 -56.62
C LEU A 170 -19.42 -67.47 -56.17
N TYR A 171 -19.18 -67.28 -54.86
CA TYR A 171 -18.68 -66.03 -54.30
C TYR A 171 -17.30 -65.66 -54.85
N HIS A 172 -16.37 -66.62 -54.96
CA HIS A 172 -15.06 -66.40 -55.57
C HIS A 172 -15.17 -65.99 -57.05
N PHE A 173 -16.07 -66.60 -57.81
CA PHE A 173 -16.33 -66.19 -59.20
C PHE A 173 -16.89 -64.76 -59.27
N TYR A 174 -17.87 -64.44 -58.42
CA TYR A 174 -18.45 -63.10 -58.34
C TYR A 174 -17.39 -62.03 -58.00
N LYS A 175 -16.59 -62.27 -56.95
CA LYS A 175 -15.51 -61.37 -56.52
C LYS A 175 -14.47 -61.15 -57.64
N LYS A 176 -14.09 -62.22 -58.34
CA LYS A 176 -13.13 -62.18 -59.45
C LYS A 176 -13.64 -61.38 -60.66
N TYR A 177 -14.94 -61.40 -60.93
CA TYR A 177 -15.54 -60.67 -62.05
C TYR A 177 -15.84 -59.20 -61.73
N ASN A 178 -16.11 -58.86 -60.47
CA ASN A 178 -16.48 -57.50 -60.07
C ASN A 178 -15.33 -56.63 -59.53
N GLN A 179 -14.07 -57.13 -59.52
CA GLN A 179 -12.88 -56.37 -59.06
C GLN A 179 -13.08 -55.61 -57.73
N ILE A 180 -13.63 -56.29 -56.71
CA ILE A 180 -13.61 -55.81 -55.31
C ILE A 180 -12.60 -56.63 -54.52
#